data_AF-A0A8S0ZSH7-F1
#
_entry.id   AF-A0A8S0ZSH7-F1
#
_cell.length_a   1.000
_cell.length_b   1.000
_cell.length_c   1.000
_cell.angle_alpha   90.00
_cell.angle_beta   90.00
_cell.angle_gamma   90.00
#
_symmetry.space_group_name_H-M   'P 1'
#
loop_
_entity.id
_entity.type
_entity.pdbx_description
1 polymer ?
#
loop_
_entity_poly.entity_id
_entity_poly.type
_entity_poly.pdbx_seq_one_letter_code
_entity_poly.pdbx_strand_id
1 'polypeptide(L)'
;MGLVHLFHKCYPLTRMFRFILLMLAVGLTLGYKNPHYAPGRTAMVHLFEWKWDDIAVECERWLGPRGFGGVQKCHPPTPLTRMFRFILLMLAVGLTLGYKNPHYAPGRTTMVHLFEWKWDDIAVECERWLGPRGFGGVQISPPNENLIIWNRNRPWWERYQPMSYRLITRSGNEQQFANMVRRCNNVGVRIYVDAIINHMTGTWNENVGTGGSTANFGQWHYPAVPYGRNDFNWPHCVINPSDYANDAHRVRNCELSGLKDLNQATEHVRRMIVNFMNHLINLGVAGFRIDAAKHMWPSDLRIIYNRLNNLNTAHGFPSGARPYIYQEVIDLGGEAVSRNEYTPIGAVTEFKFGLELSGAFQRNNQLRWLVNWGTPWGLLASNDALTFIDNHDNQRGHGAGGNILTYKQARPYKGAIAFMLAHPYGFPQLMSSFAFHDTEAGPPMDRSGNIISPAINSDNTCGNGWVCEHRWRQIYSMVVFRNVAGNAPMTNWWDNGSNQIAFCRQGRGFIAFNNDSWNLNQNLQTCLPAGTYCDVISGQRNGNNCTGKRITVGNDGRAIISVGSNDYDMMLAIHVGSESRI
;
A
#
# COMPACT_ATOMS: atom_id res chain seq x y z
N MET A 1 7.82 56.68 45.17
CA MET A 1 8.19 56.53 43.73
C MET A 1 8.22 55.05 43.41
N GLY A 2 7.41 54.63 42.43
CA GLY A 2 6.75 53.33 42.39
C GLY A 2 7.64 52.10 42.12
N LEU A 3 7.33 51.01 42.83
CA LEU A 3 7.80 49.67 42.52
C LEU A 3 7.18 49.21 41.18
N VAL A 4 8.02 48.89 40.21
CA VAL A 4 7.58 48.21 38.98
C VAL A 4 7.35 46.74 39.32
N HIS A 5 6.09 46.29 39.28
CA HIS A 5 5.74 44.87 39.40
C HIS A 5 6.03 44.12 38.09
N LEU A 6 7.18 43.43 38.02
CA LEU A 6 7.42 42.40 37.01
C LEU A 6 6.95 41.04 37.56
N PHE A 7 5.88 40.49 37.00
CA PHE A 7 5.46 39.10 37.24
C PHE A 7 5.91 38.22 36.07
N HIS A 8 6.74 37.21 36.33
CA HIS A 8 7.07 36.15 35.37
C HIS A 8 6.57 34.79 35.88
N LYS A 9 5.73 34.11 35.08
CA LYS A 9 5.36 32.71 35.30
C LYS A 9 6.47 31.81 34.77
N CYS A 10 7.11 31.02 35.62
CA CYS A 10 8.02 29.97 35.18
C CYS A 10 7.25 28.76 34.65
N TYR A 11 7.60 28.30 33.44
CA TYR A 11 7.17 27.00 32.91
C TYR A 11 8.14 25.90 33.38
N PRO A 12 7.67 24.69 33.71
CA PRO A 12 8.53 23.58 34.15
C PRO A 12 9.50 23.12 33.05
N LEU A 13 10.69 22.64 33.45
CA LEU A 13 11.81 22.19 32.61
C LEU A 13 11.44 21.17 31.50
N THR A 14 10.30 20.50 31.60
CA THR A 14 9.77 19.61 30.56
C THR A 14 9.31 20.33 29.29
N ARG A 15 9.03 21.65 29.35
CA ARG A 15 8.80 22.48 28.16
C ARG A 15 10.09 22.98 27.51
N MET A 16 11.21 23.05 28.24
CA MET A 16 12.52 23.40 27.65
C MET A 16 13.01 22.33 26.66
N PHE A 17 12.80 21.05 26.96
CA PHE A 17 13.08 19.96 26.01
C PHE A 17 12.20 20.00 24.75
N ARG A 18 10.94 20.42 24.88
CA ARG A 18 10.04 20.62 23.73
C ARG A 18 10.38 21.86 22.91
N PHE A 19 11.01 22.89 23.49
CA PHE A 19 11.46 24.08 22.77
C PHE A 19 12.84 23.89 22.12
N ILE A 20 13.75 23.13 22.74
CA ILE A 20 15.08 22.83 22.17
C ILE A 20 14.98 21.91 20.95
N LEU A 21 14.05 20.94 20.94
CA LEU A 21 13.78 20.13 19.74
C LEU A 21 13.07 20.92 18.61
N LEU A 22 12.37 22.00 18.94
CA LEU A 22 11.68 22.86 17.96
C LEU A 22 12.59 23.97 17.41
N MET A 23 13.54 24.47 18.22
CA MET A 23 14.52 25.50 17.83
C MET A 23 15.73 24.95 17.06
N LEU A 24 16.01 23.64 17.13
CA LEU A 24 16.99 23.00 16.24
C LEU A 24 16.44 22.79 14.82
N ALA A 25 15.16 23.04 14.58
CA ALA A 25 14.52 22.94 13.27
C ALA A 25 14.18 24.31 12.64
N VAL A 26 14.32 25.42 13.37
CA VAL A 26 14.11 26.78 12.83
C VAL A 26 15.11 27.72 13.48
N GLY A 27 16.12 28.15 12.70
CA GLY A 27 17.11 29.14 13.12
C GLY A 27 16.48 30.51 13.37
N LEU A 28 16.00 30.74 14.59
CA LEU A 28 15.54 32.03 15.07
C LEU A 28 16.22 32.36 16.39
N THR A 29 17.29 33.13 16.30
CA THR A 29 17.81 33.93 17.43
C THR A 29 16.77 34.99 17.80
N LEU A 30 16.12 34.83 18.94
CA LEU A 30 15.41 35.92 19.60
C LEU A 30 15.99 36.08 21.00
N GLY A 31 16.75 37.17 21.17
CA GLY A 31 17.22 37.61 22.45
C GLY A 31 16.05 37.92 23.38
N TYR A 32 16.18 37.50 24.64
CA TYR A 32 15.35 38.04 25.70
C TYR A 32 16.19 38.79 26.72
N LYS A 33 15.72 40.02 26.90
CA LYS A 33 16.27 41.18 27.60
C LYS A 33 16.59 40.94 29.07
N ASN A 34 17.68 41.63 29.46
CA ASN A 34 18.04 42.07 30.80
C ASN A 34 16.81 42.40 31.70
N PRO A 35 16.64 41.77 32.87
CA PRO A 35 15.59 42.14 33.81
C PRO A 35 15.86 43.57 34.29
N HIS A 36 14.95 44.50 33.99
CA HIS A 36 15.07 45.91 34.36
C HIS A 36 15.01 46.10 35.90
N TYR A 37 16.10 45.83 36.60
CA TYR A 37 16.25 46.15 38.01
C TYR A 37 16.51 47.65 38.20
N ALA A 38 16.08 48.19 39.35
CA ALA A 38 16.57 49.48 39.80
C ALA A 38 18.09 49.41 40.05
N PRO A 39 18.87 50.47 39.78
CA PRO A 39 20.31 50.47 39.98
C PRO A 39 20.70 50.02 41.40
N GLY A 40 21.61 49.04 41.51
CA GLY A 40 22.09 48.50 42.79
C GLY A 40 21.33 47.28 43.34
N ARG A 41 20.37 46.72 42.59
CA ARG A 41 19.65 45.48 42.98
C ARG A 41 19.84 44.39 41.94
N THR A 42 20.31 43.21 42.35
CA THR A 42 20.69 42.13 41.42
C THR A 42 20.15 40.75 41.78
N ALA A 43 19.45 40.60 42.91
CA ALA A 43 18.97 39.31 43.39
C ALA A 43 17.44 39.16 43.30
N MET A 44 16.97 37.98 42.90
CA MET A 44 15.56 37.58 42.90
C MET A 44 15.36 36.40 43.84
N VAL A 45 14.25 36.38 44.59
CA VAL A 45 13.91 35.27 45.51
C VAL A 45 12.73 34.45 44.98
N HIS A 46 12.78 33.13 45.16
CA HIS A 46 11.70 32.22 44.78
C HIS A 46 10.87 31.86 46.02
N LEU A 47 9.57 32.18 46.00
CA LEU A 47 8.64 31.86 47.08
C LEU A 47 7.65 30.78 46.61
N PHE A 48 7.63 29.66 47.32
CA PHE A 48 6.79 28.52 46.99
C PHE A 48 5.53 28.54 47.84
N GLU A 49 4.35 28.55 47.20
CA GLU A 49 3.04 28.43 47.87
C GLU A 49 2.61 29.58 48.80
N TRP A 50 3.32 30.71 48.81
CA TRP A 50 2.94 31.89 49.61
C TRP A 50 1.69 32.60 49.06
N LYS A 51 0.81 33.14 49.91
CA LYS A 51 -0.31 33.98 49.46
C LYS A 51 0.21 35.32 48.94
N TRP A 52 -0.53 35.93 48.01
CA TRP A 52 -0.08 37.17 47.38
C TRP A 52 0.06 38.33 48.38
N ASP A 53 -0.83 38.40 49.37
CA ASP A 53 -0.79 39.43 50.40
C ASP A 53 0.45 39.29 51.30
N ASP A 54 0.85 38.05 51.64
CA ASP A 54 2.06 37.78 52.42
C ASP A 54 3.33 38.14 51.62
N ILE A 55 3.33 37.90 50.31
CA ILE A 55 4.43 38.29 49.42
C ILE A 55 4.56 39.81 49.34
N ALA A 56 3.45 40.54 49.30
CA ALA A 56 3.48 42.00 49.28
C ALA A 56 4.06 42.57 50.58
N VAL A 57 3.64 42.04 51.73
CA VAL A 57 4.17 42.43 53.05
C VAL A 57 5.66 42.12 53.17
N GLU A 58 6.10 40.95 52.70
CA GLU A 58 7.52 40.55 52.72
C GLU A 58 8.39 41.41 51.78
N CYS A 59 7.85 41.79 50.62
CA CYS A 59 8.49 42.74 49.70
C CYS A 59 8.77 44.09 50.38
N GLU A 60 7.81 44.62 51.12
CA GLU A 60 7.94 45.94 51.77
C GLU A 60 8.81 45.89 53.03
N ARG A 61 8.64 44.86 53.87
CA ARG A 61 9.31 44.80 55.18
C ARG A 61 10.75 44.30 55.13
N TRP A 62 11.07 43.38 54.22
CA TRP A 62 12.34 42.65 54.30
C TRP A 62 13.14 42.65 53.00
N LEU A 63 12.53 42.25 51.89
CA LEU A 63 13.23 42.09 50.60
C LEU A 63 13.59 43.45 49.99
N GLY A 64 12.66 44.40 50.06
CA GLY A 64 12.84 45.77 49.57
C GLY A 64 14.01 46.48 50.24
N PRO A 65 14.06 46.60 51.58
CA PRO A 65 15.17 47.25 52.28
C PRO A 65 16.54 46.58 52.09
N ARG A 66 16.58 45.27 51.78
CA ARG A 66 17.81 44.48 51.64
C ARG A 66 18.31 44.32 50.20
N GLY A 67 17.77 45.08 49.25
CA GLY A 67 18.31 45.17 47.89
C GLY A 67 17.86 44.06 46.93
N PHE A 68 16.81 43.30 47.24
CA PHE A 68 16.23 42.35 46.29
C PHE A 68 15.43 43.10 45.21
N GLY A 69 15.59 42.66 43.96
CA GLY A 69 15.02 43.28 42.76
C GLY A 69 13.75 42.63 42.24
N GLY A 70 13.33 41.48 42.79
CA GLY A 70 12.08 40.82 42.39
C GLY A 70 11.74 39.55 43.19
N VAL A 71 10.51 39.07 43.02
CA VAL A 71 10.00 37.83 43.62
C VAL A 71 9.38 36.96 42.53
N GLN A 72 9.67 35.66 42.55
CA GLN A 72 9.06 34.67 41.68
C GLN A 72 8.24 33.66 42.49
N LYS A 73 6.94 33.52 42.17
CA LYS A 73 6.02 32.57 42.82
C LYS A 73 5.91 31.26 42.04
N CYS A 74 6.12 30.13 42.69
CA CYS A 74 6.00 28.79 42.09
C CYS A 74 4.78 28.02 42.63
N HIS A 75 4.05 27.30 41.75
CA HIS A 75 2.93 26.41 42.10
C HIS A 75 3.25 24.94 41.73
N PRO A 76 2.67 23.94 42.40
CA PRO A 76 2.89 22.53 42.08
C PRO A 76 2.29 22.12 40.71
N PRO A 77 2.79 21.05 40.07
CA PRO A 77 2.32 20.59 38.76
C PRO A 77 0.90 20.00 38.78
N THR A 78 0.15 20.24 37.71
CA THR A 78 -1.23 19.77 37.48
C THR A 78 -1.38 18.24 37.46
N PRO A 79 -2.55 17.67 37.83
CA PRO A 79 -2.72 16.24 38.13
C PRO A 79 -2.59 15.27 36.94
N LEU A 80 -2.26 14.01 37.26
CA LEU A 80 -1.95 12.85 36.39
C LEU A 80 -2.92 12.57 35.22
N THR A 81 -4.14 13.11 35.25
CA THR A 81 -5.21 12.77 34.30
C THR A 81 -4.95 13.26 32.87
N ARG A 82 -4.16 14.32 32.67
CA ARG A 82 -3.78 14.79 31.32
C ARG A 82 -2.68 13.94 30.67
N MET A 83 -1.81 13.31 31.46
CA MET A 83 -0.73 12.45 30.95
C MET A 83 -1.28 11.12 30.44
N PHE A 84 -2.26 10.54 31.14
CA PHE A 84 -2.93 9.30 30.74
C PHE A 84 -3.67 9.43 29.40
N ARG A 85 -4.37 10.55 29.17
CA ARG A 85 -5.06 10.82 27.89
C ARG A 85 -4.09 10.97 26.72
N PHE A 86 -2.92 11.58 26.93
CA PHE A 86 -1.89 11.72 25.89
C PHE A 86 -1.21 10.39 25.55
N ILE A 87 -0.97 9.53 26.55
CA ILE A 87 -0.38 8.19 26.34
C ILE A 87 -1.38 7.29 25.61
N LEU A 88 -2.66 7.32 25.96
CA LEU A 88 -3.73 6.63 25.23
C LEU A 88 -3.87 7.11 23.78
N LEU A 89 -3.74 8.42 23.52
CA LEU A 89 -3.78 8.96 22.16
C LEU A 89 -2.57 8.51 21.32
N MET A 90 -1.37 8.49 21.91
CA MET A 90 -0.14 8.04 21.22
C MET A 90 -0.16 6.52 20.95
N LEU A 91 -0.69 5.71 21.87
CA LEU A 91 -0.91 4.27 21.66
C LEU A 91 -1.96 4.00 20.58
N ALA A 92 -3.05 4.77 20.54
CA ALA A 92 -4.09 4.64 19.51
C ALA A 92 -3.59 5.04 18.10
N VAL A 93 -2.74 6.06 17.99
CA VAL A 93 -2.11 6.48 16.72
C VAL A 93 -1.02 5.50 16.27
N GLY A 94 -0.30 4.86 17.19
CA GLY A 94 0.69 3.82 16.87
C GLY A 94 0.06 2.52 16.32
N LEU A 95 -1.13 2.16 16.78
CA LEU A 95 -1.84 0.95 16.34
C LEU A 95 -2.40 1.04 14.90
N THR A 96 -2.82 2.23 14.45
CA THR A 96 -3.40 2.42 13.11
C THR A 96 -2.35 2.57 12.01
N LEU A 97 -1.15 3.05 12.33
CA LEU A 97 0.00 3.06 11.41
C LEU A 97 0.61 1.66 11.21
N GLY A 98 0.36 0.73 12.13
CA GLY A 98 0.94 -0.62 12.10
C GLY A 98 0.57 -1.41 10.84
N TYR A 99 -0.70 -1.38 10.42
CA TYR A 99 -1.21 -2.23 9.33
C TYR A 99 -0.99 -1.66 7.92
N LYS A 100 -0.42 -0.46 7.79
CA LYS A 100 -0.24 0.22 6.49
C LYS A 100 1.19 0.12 5.94
N ASN A 101 2.11 -0.47 6.69
CA ASN A 101 3.48 -0.68 6.24
C ASN A 101 3.57 -2.02 5.47
N PRO A 102 3.98 -2.02 4.18
CA PRO A 102 4.15 -3.26 3.43
C PRO A 102 5.32 -4.13 3.92
N HIS A 103 6.26 -3.60 4.70
CA HIS A 103 7.47 -4.29 5.18
C HIS A 103 8.40 -4.80 4.09
N TYR A 104 8.42 -4.12 2.94
CA TYR A 104 9.41 -4.35 1.90
C TYR A 104 10.83 -4.24 2.46
N ALA A 105 11.74 -5.06 1.93
CA ALA A 105 13.16 -4.88 2.20
C ALA A 105 13.62 -3.47 1.74
N PRO A 106 14.66 -2.89 2.36
CA PRO A 106 15.15 -1.57 1.99
C PRO A 106 15.42 -1.44 0.48
N GLY A 107 15.03 -0.30 -0.10
CA GLY A 107 15.22 -0.02 -1.52
C GLY A 107 14.23 -0.72 -2.46
N ARG A 108 13.16 -1.34 -1.95
CA ARG A 108 12.12 -1.99 -2.76
C ARG A 108 10.75 -1.34 -2.53
N THR A 109 9.97 -1.19 -3.61
CA THR A 109 8.77 -0.31 -3.57
C THR A 109 7.52 -0.85 -4.26
N THR A 110 7.60 -2.03 -4.89
CA THR A 110 6.53 -2.57 -5.74
C THR A 110 6.32 -4.06 -5.48
N MET A 111 5.07 -4.51 -5.43
CA MET A 111 4.72 -5.93 -5.38
C MET A 111 4.11 -6.40 -6.71
N VAL A 112 4.08 -7.71 -6.91
CA VAL A 112 3.44 -8.36 -8.07
C VAL A 112 2.38 -9.35 -7.60
N HIS A 113 1.25 -9.44 -8.29
CA HIS A 113 0.29 -10.51 -8.11
C HIS A 113 0.62 -11.65 -9.08
N LEU A 114 1.24 -12.72 -8.58
CA LEU A 114 1.52 -13.94 -9.36
C LEU A 114 0.28 -14.84 -9.37
N PHE A 115 -0.73 -14.41 -10.14
CA PHE A 115 -2.06 -15.00 -10.13
C PHE A 115 -2.05 -16.45 -10.60
N GLU A 116 -2.58 -17.38 -9.79
CA GLU A 116 -2.63 -18.83 -10.01
C GLU A 116 -1.27 -19.57 -10.03
N TRP A 117 -0.15 -18.91 -9.71
CA TRP A 117 1.15 -19.60 -9.67
C TRP A 117 1.22 -20.63 -8.54
N LYS A 118 1.98 -21.72 -8.76
CA LYS A 118 2.28 -22.71 -7.71
C LYS A 118 3.37 -22.22 -6.78
N TRP A 119 3.36 -22.69 -5.54
CA TRP A 119 4.29 -22.22 -4.49
C TRP A 119 5.75 -22.46 -4.85
N ASP A 120 6.06 -23.62 -5.42
CA ASP A 120 7.44 -23.92 -5.85
C ASP A 120 7.89 -23.02 -7.01
N ASP A 121 6.99 -22.64 -7.92
CA ASP A 121 7.29 -21.72 -9.03
C ASP A 121 7.55 -20.30 -8.51
N ILE A 122 6.73 -19.83 -7.55
CA ILE A 122 6.93 -18.53 -6.89
C ILE A 122 8.25 -18.50 -6.13
N ALA A 123 8.60 -19.57 -5.41
CA ALA A 123 9.85 -19.66 -4.67
C ALA A 123 11.08 -19.49 -5.59
N VAL A 124 11.07 -20.16 -6.73
CA VAL A 124 12.11 -20.03 -7.76
C VAL A 124 12.10 -18.63 -8.37
N GLU A 125 10.93 -18.05 -8.63
CA GLU A 125 10.78 -16.71 -9.20
C GLU A 125 11.30 -15.61 -8.26
N CYS A 126 11.09 -15.77 -6.95
CA CYS A 126 11.65 -14.89 -5.93
C CYS A 126 13.18 -14.80 -6.02
N GLU A 127 13.85 -15.94 -6.13
CA GLU A 127 15.31 -16.02 -6.14
C GLU A 127 15.92 -15.61 -7.47
N ARG A 128 15.37 -16.11 -8.60
CA ARG A 128 15.97 -15.89 -9.92
C ARG A 128 15.66 -14.54 -10.54
N TRP A 129 14.56 -13.89 -10.13
CA TRP A 129 14.06 -12.70 -10.81
C TRP A 129 13.64 -11.58 -9.87
N LEU A 130 12.65 -11.81 -9.00
CA LEU A 130 12.03 -10.73 -8.21
C LEU A 130 13.03 -10.10 -7.25
N GLY A 131 13.80 -10.91 -6.52
CA GLY A 131 14.85 -10.45 -5.62
C GLY A 131 15.91 -9.62 -6.37
N PRO A 132 16.58 -10.17 -7.40
CA PRO A 132 17.56 -9.46 -8.21
C PRO A 132 17.03 -8.18 -8.88
N ARG A 133 15.76 -8.14 -9.29
CA ARG A 133 15.12 -6.96 -9.91
C ARG A 133 14.55 -5.96 -8.90
N GLY A 134 14.65 -6.23 -7.60
CA GLY A 134 14.24 -5.29 -6.55
C GLY A 134 12.73 -5.21 -6.32
N PHE A 135 11.97 -6.27 -6.62
CA PHE A 135 10.56 -6.37 -6.24
C PHE A 135 10.42 -6.58 -4.73
N GLY A 136 9.51 -5.83 -4.11
CA GLY A 136 9.27 -5.82 -2.67
C GLY A 136 8.48 -7.03 -2.17
N GLY A 137 7.58 -7.59 -2.99
CA GLY A 137 6.81 -8.76 -2.60
C GLY A 137 5.89 -9.34 -3.67
N VAL A 138 5.16 -10.37 -3.27
CA VAL A 138 4.24 -11.15 -4.10
C VAL A 138 2.89 -11.25 -3.38
N GLN A 139 1.82 -10.83 -4.03
CA GLN A 139 0.48 -11.31 -3.70
C GLN A 139 0.30 -12.68 -4.35
N ILE A 140 -0.14 -13.66 -3.56
CA ILE A 140 -0.48 -15.00 -4.04
C ILE A 140 -2.00 -15.15 -4.15
N SER A 141 -2.47 -16.08 -4.99
CA SER A 141 -3.86 -16.53 -4.96
C SER A 141 -4.23 -17.20 -3.63
N PRO A 142 -5.54 -17.37 -3.31
CA PRO A 142 -5.97 -17.96 -2.04
C PRO A 142 -5.26 -19.30 -1.75
N PRO A 143 -4.63 -19.44 -0.56
CA PRO A 143 -3.85 -20.62 -0.21
C PRO A 143 -4.65 -21.66 0.59
N ASN A 144 -5.85 -21.30 1.06
CA ASN A 144 -6.73 -22.21 1.77
C ASN A 144 -7.54 -23.10 0.83
N GLU A 145 -7.96 -24.25 1.34
CA GLU A 145 -8.75 -25.23 0.63
C GLU A 145 -10.02 -24.59 0.05
N ASN A 146 -10.21 -24.80 -1.25
CA ASN A 146 -11.32 -24.24 -2.01
C ASN A 146 -12.13 -25.34 -2.69
N LEU A 147 -13.32 -25.01 -3.16
CA LEU A 147 -14.20 -25.92 -3.89
C LEU A 147 -13.58 -26.32 -5.24
N ILE A 148 -13.71 -27.59 -5.61
CA ILE A 148 -13.36 -28.08 -6.95
C ILE A 148 -14.58 -28.00 -7.86
N ILE A 149 -14.47 -27.26 -8.97
CA ILE A 149 -15.60 -27.03 -9.88
C ILE A 149 -15.29 -27.61 -11.27
N TRP A 150 -15.71 -28.86 -11.49
CA TRP A 150 -15.45 -29.59 -12.74
C TRP A 150 -16.41 -29.21 -13.87
N ASN A 151 -17.68 -28.96 -13.58
CA ASN A 151 -18.66 -28.55 -14.60
C ASN A 151 -18.32 -27.22 -15.30
N ARG A 152 -17.42 -26.40 -14.73
CA ARG A 152 -16.88 -25.18 -15.32
C ARG A 152 -15.39 -25.29 -15.68
N ASN A 153 -14.88 -26.52 -15.77
CA ASN A 153 -13.51 -26.80 -16.17
C ASN A 153 -12.45 -26.06 -15.33
N ARG A 154 -12.58 -26.15 -13.99
CA ARG A 154 -11.62 -25.61 -13.01
C ARG A 154 -11.37 -24.10 -13.16
N PRO A 155 -12.44 -23.28 -13.11
CA PRO A 155 -12.37 -21.84 -13.32
C PRO A 155 -11.49 -21.18 -12.27
N TRP A 156 -10.92 -20.01 -12.57
CA TRP A 156 -10.05 -19.30 -11.62
C TRP A 156 -10.78 -18.91 -10.33
N TRP A 157 -12.05 -18.55 -10.45
CA TRP A 157 -12.87 -18.12 -9.31
C TRP A 157 -13.27 -19.26 -8.37
N GLU A 158 -12.95 -20.52 -8.68
CA GLU A 158 -13.14 -21.63 -7.74
C GLU A 158 -12.34 -21.42 -6.44
N ARG A 159 -11.23 -20.68 -6.50
CA ARG A 159 -10.40 -20.31 -5.33
C ARG A 159 -11.08 -19.37 -4.35
N TYR A 160 -12.07 -18.62 -4.82
CA TYR A 160 -12.84 -17.66 -4.03
C TYR A 160 -14.08 -18.33 -3.41
N GLN A 161 -14.07 -19.66 -3.31
CA GLN A 161 -15.11 -20.44 -2.64
C GLN A 161 -14.47 -21.37 -1.60
N PRO A 162 -14.18 -20.85 -0.39
CA PRO A 162 -13.53 -21.61 0.67
C PRO A 162 -14.33 -22.84 1.08
N MET A 163 -13.63 -23.96 1.25
CA MET A 163 -14.15 -25.20 1.84
C MET A 163 -13.60 -25.40 3.25
N SER A 164 -12.33 -25.01 3.48
CA SER A 164 -11.74 -24.95 4.80
C SER A 164 -10.54 -23.99 4.84
N TYR A 165 -9.89 -23.89 6.01
CA TYR A 165 -8.65 -23.15 6.19
C TYR A 165 -7.37 -24.01 6.06
N ARG A 166 -7.49 -25.26 5.57
CA ARG A 166 -6.33 -26.12 5.29
C ARG A 166 -5.52 -25.57 4.11
N LEU A 167 -4.20 -25.61 4.18
CA LEU A 167 -3.33 -25.11 3.09
C LEU A 167 -3.09 -26.18 2.03
N ILE A 168 -4.13 -26.57 1.29
CA ILE A 168 -4.06 -27.56 0.22
C ILE A 168 -4.89 -27.06 -0.96
N THR A 169 -4.23 -26.65 -2.05
CA THR A 169 -4.87 -26.13 -3.26
C THR A 169 -4.15 -26.65 -4.51
N ARG A 170 -4.61 -26.21 -5.70
CA ARG A 170 -3.87 -26.44 -6.95
C ARG A 170 -2.47 -25.82 -6.98
N SER A 171 -2.17 -24.84 -6.11
CA SER A 171 -0.82 -24.26 -5.99
C SER A 171 0.15 -25.13 -5.19
N GLY A 172 -0.34 -26.09 -4.41
CA GLY A 172 0.47 -26.97 -3.58
C GLY A 172 -0.11 -27.18 -2.18
N ASN A 173 0.70 -27.78 -1.30
CA ASN A 173 0.39 -28.04 0.10
C ASN A 173 1.12 -27.09 1.07
N GLU A 174 0.87 -27.24 2.37
CA GLU A 174 1.46 -26.42 3.45
C GLU A 174 2.99 -26.45 3.44
N GLN A 175 3.61 -27.60 3.17
CA GLN A 175 5.06 -27.71 3.13
C GLN A 175 5.66 -26.88 1.99
N GLN A 176 5.04 -26.95 0.80
CA GLN A 176 5.43 -26.14 -0.35
C GLN A 176 5.18 -24.65 -0.10
N PHE A 177 4.07 -24.30 0.55
CA PHE A 177 3.77 -22.94 0.97
C PHE A 177 4.83 -22.38 1.93
N ALA A 178 5.15 -23.11 3.00
CA ALA A 178 6.17 -22.71 3.97
C ALA A 178 7.57 -22.60 3.32
N ASN A 179 7.87 -23.49 2.37
CA ASN A 179 9.10 -23.43 1.58
C ASN A 179 9.19 -22.14 0.74
N MET A 180 8.11 -21.81 0.02
CA MET A 180 8.01 -20.58 -0.75
C MET A 180 8.21 -19.35 0.13
N VAL A 181 7.47 -19.25 1.24
CA VAL A 181 7.55 -18.09 2.14
C VAL A 181 8.96 -17.92 2.70
N ARG A 182 9.61 -19.00 3.13
CA ARG A 182 11.00 -18.96 3.61
C ARG A 182 11.97 -18.48 2.53
N ARG A 183 11.94 -19.11 1.34
CA ARG A 183 12.85 -18.80 0.23
C ARG A 183 12.69 -17.35 -0.24
N CYS A 184 11.45 -16.89 -0.42
CA CYS A 184 11.18 -15.50 -0.79
C CYS A 184 11.65 -14.49 0.25
N ASN A 185 11.37 -14.73 1.55
CA ASN A 185 11.82 -13.84 2.62
C ASN A 185 13.36 -13.77 2.70
N ASN A 186 14.08 -14.88 2.48
CA ASN A 186 15.55 -14.91 2.47
C ASN A 186 16.16 -14.01 1.39
N VAL A 187 15.46 -13.79 0.27
CA VAL A 187 15.87 -12.89 -0.80
C VAL A 187 15.14 -11.54 -0.75
N GLY A 188 14.56 -11.19 0.39
CA GLY A 188 13.93 -9.89 0.66
C GLY A 188 12.60 -9.66 -0.07
N VAL A 189 11.98 -10.70 -0.63
CA VAL A 189 10.68 -10.65 -1.30
C VAL A 189 9.60 -11.11 -0.32
N ARG A 190 8.67 -10.23 0.04
CA ARG A 190 7.61 -10.52 1.01
C ARG A 190 6.44 -11.28 0.36
N ILE A 191 5.72 -12.09 1.14
CA ILE A 191 4.51 -12.78 0.68
C ILE A 191 3.27 -12.15 1.32
N TYR A 192 2.28 -11.82 0.51
CA TYR A 192 0.96 -11.35 0.94
C TYR A 192 -0.11 -12.35 0.52
N VAL A 193 -0.90 -12.80 1.48
CA VAL A 193 -1.93 -13.81 1.25
C VAL A 193 -3.24 -13.16 0.81
N ASP A 194 -3.87 -13.71 -0.22
CA ASP A 194 -5.27 -13.44 -0.50
C ASP A 194 -6.17 -14.19 0.48
N ALA A 195 -6.83 -13.46 1.39
CA ALA A 195 -7.59 -14.00 2.50
C ALA A 195 -9.10 -13.85 2.26
N ILE A 196 -9.74 -14.98 1.97
CA ILE A 196 -11.18 -15.07 1.73
C ILE A 196 -11.89 -15.36 3.05
N ILE A 197 -12.31 -14.30 3.73
CA ILE A 197 -12.89 -14.37 5.09
C ILE A 197 -14.30 -13.79 5.20
N ASN A 198 -14.86 -13.32 4.08
CA ASN A 198 -16.25 -12.87 4.01
C ASN A 198 -17.23 -14.05 3.98
N HIS A 199 -16.96 -15.04 3.14
CA HIS A 199 -17.91 -16.09 2.78
C HIS A 199 -17.24 -17.47 2.71
N MET A 200 -18.07 -18.49 2.55
CA MET A 200 -17.68 -19.83 2.11
C MET A 200 -18.16 -20.05 0.66
N THR A 201 -18.63 -21.24 0.27
CA THR A 201 -19.02 -21.50 -1.13
C THR A 201 -20.40 -20.97 -1.49
N GLY A 202 -20.70 -20.93 -2.78
CA GLY A 202 -22.07 -20.94 -3.30
C GLY A 202 -22.69 -22.34 -3.22
N THR A 203 -23.84 -22.52 -3.86
CA THR A 203 -24.50 -23.83 -3.97
C THR A 203 -24.11 -24.52 -5.28
N TRP A 204 -23.51 -25.71 -5.17
CA TRP A 204 -23.04 -26.52 -6.30
C TRP A 204 -23.45 -27.99 -6.14
N ASN A 205 -23.44 -28.74 -7.24
CA ASN A 205 -23.58 -30.19 -7.21
C ASN A 205 -22.28 -30.84 -6.72
N GLU A 206 -21.14 -30.31 -7.15
CA GLU A 206 -19.83 -30.65 -6.63
C GLU A 206 -19.67 -30.11 -5.21
N ASN A 207 -19.25 -30.95 -4.26
CA ASN A 207 -19.12 -30.56 -2.86
C ASN A 207 -17.79 -30.98 -2.21
N VAL A 208 -16.78 -31.26 -3.01
CA VAL A 208 -15.45 -31.71 -2.56
C VAL A 208 -14.44 -30.58 -2.74
N GLY A 209 -13.70 -30.29 -1.67
CA GLY A 209 -12.61 -29.32 -1.67
C GLY A 209 -11.28 -29.91 -2.15
N THR A 210 -10.33 -29.04 -2.48
CA THR A 210 -8.98 -29.40 -2.93
C THR A 210 -8.17 -30.21 -1.92
N GLY A 211 -8.55 -30.20 -0.64
CA GLY A 211 -7.97 -30.98 0.46
C GLY A 211 -8.85 -32.14 0.91
N GLY A 212 -9.84 -32.53 0.09
CA GLY A 212 -10.74 -33.65 0.33
C GLY A 212 -11.89 -33.37 1.31
N SER A 213 -12.02 -32.15 1.82
CA SER A 213 -13.14 -31.80 2.71
C SER A 213 -14.45 -31.78 1.94
N THR A 214 -15.54 -32.21 2.58
CA THR A 214 -16.90 -32.11 2.04
C THR A 214 -17.72 -31.08 2.80
N ALA A 215 -18.72 -30.48 2.16
CA ALA A 215 -19.65 -29.56 2.80
C ALA A 215 -21.10 -29.85 2.39
N ASN A 216 -22.05 -29.38 3.21
CA ASN A 216 -23.47 -29.34 2.87
C ASN A 216 -23.91 -27.88 2.77
N PHE A 217 -23.92 -27.36 1.55
CA PHE A 217 -24.17 -25.94 1.26
C PHE A 217 -25.59 -25.50 1.65
N GLY A 218 -26.58 -26.37 1.44
CA GLY A 218 -27.99 -26.10 1.78
C GLY A 218 -28.26 -26.03 3.29
N GLN A 219 -27.30 -26.46 4.11
CA GLN A 219 -27.35 -26.37 5.57
C GLN A 219 -26.25 -25.46 6.15
N TRP A 220 -25.52 -24.73 5.29
CA TRP A 220 -24.39 -23.90 5.70
C TRP A 220 -23.39 -24.65 6.58
N HIS A 221 -23.12 -25.91 6.25
CA HIS A 221 -22.33 -26.80 7.10
C HIS A 221 -20.99 -27.14 6.44
N TYR A 222 -19.90 -26.72 7.11
CA TYR A 222 -18.51 -26.89 6.68
C TYR A 222 -17.70 -27.58 7.79
N PRO A 223 -17.76 -28.92 7.89
CA PRO A 223 -17.18 -29.69 9.00
C PRO A 223 -15.67 -29.50 9.22
N ALA A 224 -14.92 -29.18 8.16
CA ALA A 224 -13.47 -29.03 8.24
C ALA A 224 -13.01 -27.73 8.93
N VAL A 225 -13.90 -26.73 9.06
CA VAL A 225 -13.67 -25.50 9.87
C VAL A 225 -14.36 -25.56 11.23
N PRO A 226 -14.96 -26.69 11.58
CA PRO A 226 -16.41 -26.87 11.79
C PRO A 226 -17.30 -25.60 11.87
N TYR A 227 -17.72 -25.05 10.73
CA TYR A 227 -18.84 -24.09 10.71
C TYR A 227 -20.19 -24.78 10.54
N GLY A 228 -21.21 -24.23 11.19
CA GLY A 228 -22.62 -24.59 11.02
C GLY A 228 -23.50 -23.35 10.84
N ARG A 229 -24.82 -23.55 10.69
CA ARG A 229 -25.80 -22.50 10.36
C ARG A 229 -25.70 -21.22 11.21
N ASN A 230 -25.33 -21.31 12.48
CA ASN A 230 -25.20 -20.17 13.39
C ASN A 230 -23.98 -19.28 13.14
N ASP A 231 -23.02 -19.75 12.33
CA ASP A 231 -21.81 -19.01 11.95
C ASP A 231 -22.02 -18.12 10.72
N PHE A 232 -23.23 -18.10 10.16
CA PHE A 232 -23.58 -17.38 8.93
C PHE A 232 -24.70 -16.37 9.19
N ASN A 233 -24.70 -15.27 8.45
CA ASN A 233 -25.68 -14.21 8.61
C ASN A 233 -27.13 -14.70 8.39
N TRP A 234 -28.04 -14.23 9.26
CA TRP A 234 -29.45 -14.63 9.30
C TRP A 234 -30.35 -13.43 9.62
N PRO A 235 -31.55 -13.30 9.01
CA PRO A 235 -32.16 -14.20 8.02
C PRO A 235 -31.39 -14.28 6.70
N HIS A 236 -31.50 -15.41 6.01
CA HIS A 236 -30.87 -15.58 4.70
C HIS A 236 -31.38 -14.53 3.71
N CYS A 237 -30.45 -13.91 2.98
CA CYS A 237 -30.73 -12.98 1.90
C CYS A 237 -29.57 -12.99 0.88
N VAL A 238 -29.84 -12.49 -0.33
CA VAL A 238 -28.86 -12.29 -1.40
C VAL A 238 -28.80 -10.79 -1.71
N ILE A 239 -27.60 -10.27 -1.99
CA ILE A 239 -27.40 -8.87 -2.37
C ILE A 239 -28.07 -8.62 -3.72
N ASN A 240 -28.91 -7.59 -3.80
CA ASN A 240 -29.47 -7.09 -5.05
C ASN A 240 -28.66 -5.88 -5.55
N PRO A 241 -28.62 -5.60 -6.87
CA PRO A 241 -27.90 -4.43 -7.40
C PRO A 241 -28.31 -3.09 -6.77
N SER A 242 -29.60 -2.91 -6.42
CA SER A 242 -30.11 -1.71 -5.77
C SER A 242 -29.58 -1.49 -4.35
N ASP A 243 -29.10 -2.55 -3.69
CA ASP A 243 -28.63 -2.50 -2.31
C ASP A 243 -27.33 -1.69 -2.21
N TYR A 244 -26.46 -1.76 -3.22
CA TYR A 244 -25.23 -0.96 -3.26
C TYR A 244 -25.50 0.55 -3.24
N ALA A 245 -26.61 1.01 -3.81
CA ALA A 245 -26.96 2.43 -3.82
C ALA A 245 -27.57 2.90 -2.51
N ASN A 246 -28.29 2.03 -1.78
CA ASN A 246 -29.22 2.49 -0.73
C ASN A 246 -29.15 1.71 0.60
N ASP A 247 -28.45 0.57 0.68
CA ASP A 247 -28.51 -0.34 1.83
C ASP A 247 -27.16 -1.00 2.14
N ALA A 248 -26.32 -0.27 2.88
CA ALA A 248 -25.04 -0.77 3.38
C ALA A 248 -25.18 -2.00 4.30
N HIS A 249 -26.33 -2.17 4.96
CA HIS A 249 -26.56 -3.32 5.85
C HIS A 249 -26.72 -4.60 5.03
N ARG A 250 -27.50 -4.57 3.95
CA ARG A 250 -27.62 -5.71 3.02
C ARG A 250 -26.33 -6.02 2.30
N VAL A 251 -25.58 -5.00 1.88
CA VAL A 251 -24.25 -5.19 1.26
C VAL A 251 -23.29 -5.98 2.15
N ARG A 252 -23.43 -5.86 3.48
CA ARG A 252 -22.54 -6.49 4.48
C ARG A 252 -23.08 -7.76 5.15
N ASN A 253 -24.37 -8.05 5.00
CA ASN A 253 -25.03 -9.15 5.73
C ASN A 253 -25.79 -10.14 4.83
N CYS A 254 -25.80 -9.91 3.52
CA CYS A 254 -26.42 -10.81 2.55
C CYS A 254 -25.37 -11.51 1.68
N GLU A 255 -25.73 -12.67 1.13
CA GLU A 255 -24.86 -13.47 0.28
C GLU A 255 -24.50 -12.71 -1.01
N LEU A 256 -23.21 -12.41 -1.17
CA LEU A 256 -22.64 -11.92 -2.44
C LEU A 256 -22.74 -13.03 -3.49
N SER A 257 -23.58 -12.85 -4.50
CA SER A 257 -23.77 -13.84 -5.58
C SER A 257 -24.14 -15.25 -5.06
N GLY A 258 -24.80 -15.35 -3.91
CA GLY A 258 -25.20 -16.61 -3.28
C GLY A 258 -24.10 -17.34 -2.49
N LEU A 259 -22.93 -16.72 -2.32
CA LEU A 259 -21.84 -17.23 -1.48
C LEU A 259 -22.22 -17.16 -0.01
N LYS A 260 -22.03 -18.25 0.74
CA LYS A 260 -22.50 -18.40 2.13
C LYS A 260 -21.81 -17.40 3.04
N ASP A 261 -22.54 -16.36 3.44
CA ASP A 261 -22.01 -15.16 4.10
C ASP A 261 -21.77 -15.39 5.60
N LEU A 262 -20.51 -15.35 6.03
CA LEU A 262 -20.12 -15.59 7.43
C LEU A 262 -20.57 -14.43 8.31
N ASN A 263 -20.97 -14.73 9.54
CA ASN A 263 -21.26 -13.71 10.54
C ASN A 263 -20.00 -13.42 11.37
N GLN A 264 -19.20 -12.45 10.92
CA GLN A 264 -17.96 -12.05 11.61
C GLN A 264 -18.21 -11.31 12.93
N ALA A 265 -19.46 -11.08 13.35
CA ALA A 265 -19.78 -10.57 14.67
C ALA A 265 -19.69 -11.67 15.76
N THR A 266 -19.79 -12.94 15.37
CA THR A 266 -19.73 -14.06 16.31
C THR A 266 -18.29 -14.34 16.77
N GLU A 267 -18.13 -14.72 18.04
CA GLU A 267 -16.81 -15.05 18.58
C GLU A 267 -16.22 -16.30 17.92
N HIS A 268 -17.06 -17.28 17.55
CA HIS A 268 -16.61 -18.49 16.90
C HIS A 268 -15.96 -18.20 15.54
N VAL A 269 -16.65 -17.47 14.66
CA VAL A 269 -16.14 -17.07 13.33
C VAL A 269 -14.86 -16.24 13.47
N ARG A 270 -14.84 -15.22 14.34
CA ARG A 270 -13.64 -14.40 14.58
C ARG A 270 -12.45 -15.26 14.99
N ARG A 271 -12.65 -16.20 15.92
CA ARG A 271 -11.58 -17.08 16.40
C ARG A 271 -11.04 -17.98 15.28
N MET A 272 -11.92 -18.55 14.45
CA MET A 272 -11.49 -19.40 13.34
C MET A 272 -10.69 -18.62 12.29
N ILE A 273 -11.15 -17.41 11.91
CA ILE A 273 -10.42 -16.51 11.02
C ILE A 273 -9.06 -16.10 11.61
N VAL A 274 -9.03 -15.68 12.88
CA VAL A 274 -7.79 -15.26 13.56
C VAL A 274 -6.80 -16.41 13.64
N ASN A 275 -7.24 -17.64 13.93
CA ASN A 275 -6.38 -18.81 13.97
C ASN A 275 -5.75 -19.09 12.59
N PHE A 276 -6.54 -19.04 11.53
CA PHE A 276 -6.05 -19.19 10.16
C PHE A 276 -5.00 -18.13 9.80
N MET A 277 -5.31 -16.86 10.03
CA MET A 277 -4.39 -15.76 9.70
C MET A 277 -3.13 -15.78 10.57
N ASN A 278 -3.23 -16.12 11.87
CA ASN A 278 -2.07 -16.25 12.75
C ASN A 278 -1.19 -17.43 12.38
N HIS A 279 -1.77 -18.54 11.91
CA HIS A 279 -0.99 -19.65 11.37
C HIS A 279 -0.16 -19.20 10.16
N LEU A 280 -0.75 -18.44 9.24
CA LEU A 280 -0.01 -17.87 8.10
C LEU A 280 1.08 -16.87 8.53
N ILE A 281 0.83 -16.02 9.52
CA ILE A 281 1.84 -15.12 10.11
C ILE A 281 3.00 -15.93 10.68
N ASN A 282 2.71 -17.03 11.39
CA ASN A 282 3.73 -17.91 11.95
C ASN A 282 4.59 -18.56 10.84
N LEU A 283 4.00 -18.89 9.69
CA LEU A 283 4.72 -19.38 8.51
C LEU A 283 5.55 -18.30 7.80
N GLY A 284 5.40 -17.01 8.16
CA GLY A 284 6.27 -15.91 7.73
C GLY A 284 5.69 -14.97 6.68
N VAL A 285 4.37 -14.96 6.46
CA VAL A 285 3.74 -13.99 5.55
C VAL A 285 3.85 -12.57 6.11
N ALA A 286 3.92 -11.56 5.24
CA ALA A 286 4.07 -10.16 5.63
C ALA A 286 2.73 -9.43 5.80
N GLY A 287 1.64 -10.01 5.30
CA GLY A 287 0.34 -9.35 5.28
C GLY A 287 -0.71 -10.05 4.44
N PHE A 288 -1.83 -9.37 4.24
CA PHE A 288 -3.05 -9.92 3.66
C PHE A 288 -3.74 -8.93 2.71
N ARG A 289 -4.13 -9.42 1.52
CA ARG A 289 -5.28 -8.88 0.77
C ARG A 289 -6.52 -9.40 1.47
N ILE A 290 -7.40 -8.51 1.89
CA ILE A 290 -8.70 -8.89 2.45
C ILE A 290 -9.72 -8.82 1.33
N ASP A 291 -10.09 -9.99 0.82
CA ASP A 291 -11.09 -10.16 -0.23
C ASP A 291 -12.46 -9.67 0.23
N ALA A 292 -13.21 -9.08 -0.70
CA ALA A 292 -14.58 -8.64 -0.47
C ALA A 292 -14.74 -7.80 0.80
N ALA A 293 -13.74 -6.99 1.19
CA ALA A 293 -13.77 -6.23 2.45
C ALA A 293 -14.97 -5.28 2.53
N LYS A 294 -15.45 -4.76 1.38
CA LYS A 294 -16.70 -3.98 1.29
C LYS A 294 -17.90 -4.69 1.95
N HIS A 295 -17.94 -6.00 1.86
CA HIS A 295 -19.01 -6.89 2.31
C HIS A 295 -18.88 -7.31 3.78
N MET A 296 -17.88 -6.79 4.51
CA MET A 296 -17.72 -7.04 5.94
C MET A 296 -17.80 -5.74 6.72
N TRP A 297 -18.28 -5.78 7.97
CA TRP A 297 -18.29 -4.59 8.81
C TRP A 297 -16.88 -4.18 9.23
N PRO A 298 -16.49 -2.89 9.08
CA PRO A 298 -15.20 -2.38 9.55
C PRO A 298 -14.95 -2.63 11.05
N SER A 299 -16.02 -2.69 11.86
CA SER A 299 -15.93 -3.00 13.29
C SER A 299 -15.48 -4.44 13.56
N ASP A 300 -15.98 -5.39 12.78
CA ASP A 300 -15.63 -6.80 12.93
C ASP A 300 -14.22 -7.08 12.44
N LEU A 301 -13.87 -6.52 11.27
CA LEU A 301 -12.51 -6.55 10.73
C LEU A 301 -11.50 -5.98 11.72
N ARG A 302 -11.82 -4.86 12.38
CA ARG A 302 -10.95 -4.26 13.40
C ARG A 302 -10.68 -5.19 14.58
N ILE A 303 -11.69 -5.94 15.02
CA ILE A 303 -11.53 -6.91 16.12
C ILE A 303 -10.63 -8.06 15.67
N ILE A 304 -10.83 -8.56 14.45
CA ILE A 304 -9.99 -9.61 13.87
C ILE A 304 -8.54 -9.12 13.77
N TYR A 305 -8.29 -7.96 13.16
CA TYR A 305 -6.94 -7.43 12.96
C TYR A 305 -6.20 -7.20 14.29
N ASN A 306 -6.89 -6.67 15.30
CA ASN A 306 -6.31 -6.45 16.62
C ASN A 306 -5.91 -7.73 17.35
N ARG A 307 -6.46 -8.88 16.96
CA ARG A 307 -6.10 -10.21 17.51
C ARG A 307 -5.01 -10.92 16.71
N LEU A 308 -4.55 -10.33 15.60
CA LEU A 308 -3.44 -10.88 14.83
C LEU A 308 -2.13 -10.76 15.61
N ASN A 309 -1.25 -11.73 15.43
CA ASN A 309 0.11 -11.71 15.96
C ASN A 309 0.95 -10.65 15.25
N ASN A 310 2.06 -10.28 15.88
CA ASN A 310 3.11 -9.57 15.17
C ASN A 310 3.79 -10.51 14.17
N LEU A 311 4.40 -9.94 13.13
CA LEU A 311 5.13 -10.68 12.11
C LEU A 311 6.30 -11.46 12.72
N ASN A 312 6.54 -12.66 12.18
CA ASN A 312 7.51 -13.59 12.72
C ASN A 312 8.96 -13.12 12.46
N THR A 313 9.69 -12.77 13.51
CA THR A 313 11.07 -12.26 13.42
C THR A 313 12.05 -13.25 12.80
N ALA A 314 11.76 -14.56 12.84
CA ALA A 314 12.56 -15.58 12.16
C ALA A 314 12.59 -15.42 10.63
N HIS A 315 11.66 -14.64 10.05
CA HIS A 315 11.57 -14.33 8.63
C HIS A 315 12.12 -12.93 8.28
N GLY A 316 12.93 -12.35 9.18
CA GLY A 316 13.61 -11.07 8.95
C GLY A 316 12.69 -9.85 9.05
N PHE A 317 11.64 -9.94 9.87
CA PHE A 317 10.80 -8.81 10.26
C PHE A 317 11.28 -8.19 11.58
N PRO A 318 11.14 -6.87 11.78
CA PRO A 318 11.50 -6.25 13.05
C PRO A 318 10.52 -6.64 14.17
N SER A 319 10.99 -6.62 15.41
CA SER A 319 10.13 -6.88 16.58
C SER A 319 8.98 -5.85 16.64
N GLY A 320 7.77 -6.33 16.92
CA GLY A 320 6.58 -5.48 16.97
C GLY A 320 5.96 -5.14 15.61
N ALA A 321 6.52 -5.63 14.49
CA ALA A 321 5.92 -5.42 13.17
C ALA A 321 4.50 -6.01 13.09
N ARG A 322 3.53 -5.20 12.64
CA ARG A 322 2.15 -5.66 12.37
C ARG A 322 2.02 -6.08 10.91
N PRO A 323 1.16 -7.07 10.57
CA PRO A 323 0.95 -7.46 9.18
C PRO A 323 0.43 -6.29 8.34
N TYR A 324 0.88 -6.19 7.09
CA TYR A 324 0.30 -5.26 6.13
C TYR A 324 -1.12 -5.72 5.78
N ILE A 325 -2.10 -4.84 5.89
CA ILE A 325 -3.50 -5.14 5.54
C ILE A 325 -3.89 -4.19 4.43
N TYR A 326 -4.33 -4.73 3.30
CA TYR A 326 -4.97 -3.97 2.23
C TYR A 326 -6.28 -4.62 1.84
N GLN A 327 -7.32 -3.79 1.76
CA GLN A 327 -8.69 -4.24 1.77
C GLN A 327 -9.31 -4.00 0.40
N GLU A 328 -9.94 -5.02 -0.16
CA GLU A 328 -10.71 -4.86 -1.38
C GLU A 328 -12.02 -4.12 -1.09
N VAL A 329 -12.04 -2.82 -1.41
CA VAL A 329 -13.25 -2.01 -1.34
C VAL A 329 -13.41 -1.27 -2.66
N ILE A 330 -14.27 -1.83 -3.51
CA ILE A 330 -14.54 -1.28 -4.84
C ILE A 330 -15.41 -0.01 -4.73
N ASP A 331 -14.84 1.16 -4.43
CA ASP A 331 -15.61 2.41 -4.32
C ASP A 331 -15.27 3.38 -5.46
N LEU A 332 -16.17 3.43 -6.46
CA LEU A 332 -16.13 4.39 -7.56
C LEU A 332 -16.99 5.66 -7.29
N GLY A 333 -17.62 5.75 -6.12
CA GLY A 333 -18.57 6.80 -5.74
C GLY A 333 -20.04 6.42 -5.98
N GLY A 334 -20.95 7.09 -5.27
CA GLY A 334 -22.40 6.91 -5.45
C GLY A 334 -22.98 5.65 -4.80
N GLU A 335 -22.23 4.99 -3.92
CA GLU A 335 -22.67 3.80 -3.17
C GLU A 335 -22.88 4.10 -1.68
N ALA A 336 -23.66 3.23 -1.02
CA ALA A 336 -23.96 3.29 0.41
C ALA A 336 -22.76 2.93 1.30
N VAL A 337 -21.77 2.21 0.77
CA VAL A 337 -20.52 1.84 1.47
C VAL A 337 -19.37 2.63 0.87
N SER A 338 -18.58 3.30 1.71
CA SER A 338 -17.41 4.05 1.27
C SER A 338 -16.10 3.37 1.70
N ARG A 339 -15.09 3.42 0.82
CA ARG A 339 -13.72 3.02 1.15
C ARG A 339 -13.11 3.76 2.34
N ASN A 340 -13.57 4.99 2.62
CA ASN A 340 -13.09 5.80 3.75
C ASN A 340 -13.44 5.17 5.12
N GLU A 341 -14.41 4.25 5.18
CA GLU A 341 -14.73 3.52 6.39
C GLU A 341 -13.62 2.52 6.80
N TYR A 342 -12.77 2.12 5.84
CA TYR A 342 -11.77 1.06 5.98
C TYR A 342 -10.33 1.60 6.10
N THR A 343 -10.07 2.85 5.68
CA THR A 343 -8.74 3.46 5.81
C THR A 343 -8.24 3.61 7.25
N PRO A 344 -9.08 3.71 8.31
CA PRO A 344 -8.57 3.73 9.68
C PRO A 344 -7.99 2.40 10.17
N ILE A 345 -8.29 1.29 9.48
CA ILE A 345 -7.94 -0.07 9.94
C ILE A 345 -6.97 -0.81 9.00
N GLY A 346 -6.63 -0.23 7.85
CA GLY A 346 -5.67 -0.78 6.89
C GLY A 346 -5.57 0.10 5.65
N ALA A 347 -4.73 -0.30 4.69
CA ALA A 347 -4.76 0.26 3.34
C ALA A 347 -6.00 -0.26 2.59
N VAL A 348 -6.34 0.37 1.47
CA VAL A 348 -7.48 0.02 0.62
C VAL A 348 -7.04 0.02 -0.84
N THR A 349 -7.59 -0.90 -1.62
CA THR A 349 -7.44 -0.96 -3.07
C THR A 349 -8.08 0.28 -3.73
N GLU A 350 -7.28 1.10 -4.39
CA GLU A 350 -7.76 2.34 -5.02
C GLU A 350 -8.23 2.06 -6.46
N PHE A 351 -9.45 1.53 -6.62
CA PHE A 351 -10.00 1.17 -7.93
C PHE A 351 -10.15 2.36 -8.90
N LYS A 352 -10.34 3.59 -8.40
CA LYS A 352 -10.38 4.78 -9.25
C LYS A 352 -9.04 5.05 -9.93
N PHE A 353 -7.93 4.65 -9.31
CA PHE A 353 -6.58 4.83 -9.88
C PHE A 353 -6.46 4.17 -11.25
N GLY A 354 -6.79 2.88 -11.34
CA GLY A 354 -6.70 2.12 -12.58
C GLY A 354 -7.69 2.59 -13.64
N LEU A 355 -8.91 2.96 -13.22
CA LEU A 355 -9.96 3.50 -14.10
C LEU A 355 -9.53 4.81 -14.77
N GLU A 356 -9.12 5.80 -13.98
CA GLU A 356 -8.77 7.13 -14.49
C GLU A 356 -7.51 7.10 -15.36
N LEU A 357 -6.47 6.32 -14.96
CA LEU A 357 -5.29 6.15 -15.82
C LEU A 357 -5.60 5.38 -17.10
N SER A 358 -6.47 4.36 -17.05
CA SER A 358 -6.91 3.66 -18.26
C SER A 358 -7.60 4.62 -19.21
N GLY A 359 -8.50 5.47 -18.71
CA GLY A 359 -9.15 6.52 -19.50
C GLY A 359 -8.15 7.50 -20.13
N ALA A 360 -7.19 8.00 -19.35
CA ALA A 360 -6.18 8.95 -19.83
C ALA A 360 -5.28 8.33 -20.93
N PHE A 361 -4.77 7.11 -20.72
CA PHE A 361 -3.87 6.46 -21.67
C PHE A 361 -4.60 5.88 -22.90
N GLN A 362 -5.91 5.65 -22.81
CA GLN A 362 -6.78 5.33 -23.96
C GLN A 362 -7.27 6.58 -24.72
N ARG A 363 -6.84 7.79 -24.33
CA ARG A 363 -7.24 9.08 -24.93
C ARG A 363 -8.71 9.47 -24.69
N ASN A 364 -9.35 8.87 -23.70
CA ASN A 364 -10.66 9.34 -23.18
C ASN A 364 -10.49 10.57 -22.28
N ASN A 365 -9.26 10.84 -21.83
CA ASN A 365 -8.86 12.08 -21.17
C ASN A 365 -7.43 12.45 -21.59
N GLN A 366 -7.05 13.73 -21.47
CA GLN A 366 -5.72 14.18 -21.88
C GLN A 366 -4.67 13.96 -20.78
N LEU A 367 -3.46 13.54 -21.15
CA LEU A 367 -2.39 13.29 -20.17
C LEU A 367 -1.99 14.54 -19.36
N ARG A 368 -2.11 15.76 -19.93
CA ARG A 368 -1.78 17.01 -19.22
C ARG A 368 -2.49 17.16 -17.86
N TRP A 369 -3.69 16.59 -17.73
CA TRP A 369 -4.48 16.74 -16.51
C TRP A 369 -3.89 15.97 -15.33
N LEU A 370 -2.97 15.03 -15.58
CA LEU A 370 -2.29 14.28 -14.54
C LEU A 370 -1.28 15.13 -13.73
N VAL A 371 -1.12 16.42 -14.02
CA VAL A 371 -0.24 17.36 -13.28
C VAL A 371 -0.49 17.39 -11.77
N ASN A 372 -1.74 17.19 -11.35
CA ASN A 372 -2.17 17.16 -9.95
C ASN A 372 -2.69 15.77 -9.52
N TRP A 373 -2.22 14.70 -10.18
CA TRP A 373 -2.63 13.33 -9.91
C TRP A 373 -2.50 12.96 -8.43
N GLY A 374 -3.57 12.39 -7.85
CA GLY A 374 -3.65 12.05 -6.43
C GLY A 374 -4.99 12.44 -5.81
N THR A 375 -4.99 12.95 -4.59
CA THR A 375 -6.22 13.34 -3.87
C THR A 375 -7.10 14.37 -4.60
N PRO A 376 -6.59 15.32 -5.41
CA PRO A 376 -7.45 16.22 -6.20
C PRO A 376 -8.33 15.50 -7.22
N TRP A 377 -7.96 14.29 -7.63
CA TRP A 377 -8.75 13.41 -8.49
C TRP A 377 -9.79 12.60 -7.71
N GLY A 378 -10.03 12.92 -6.43
CA GLY A 378 -10.89 12.16 -5.56
C GLY A 378 -10.35 10.77 -5.26
N LEU A 379 -9.02 10.59 -5.29
CA LEU A 379 -8.33 9.40 -4.79
C LEU A 379 -8.08 9.49 -3.27
N LEU A 380 -7.81 8.37 -2.62
CA LEU A 380 -7.41 8.27 -1.21
C LEU A 380 -6.11 9.03 -0.93
N ALA A 381 -5.78 9.19 0.35
CA ALA A 381 -4.43 9.60 0.74
C ALA A 381 -3.42 8.54 0.28
N SER A 382 -2.25 8.99 -0.20
CA SER A 382 -1.22 8.10 -0.76
C SER A 382 -0.84 6.94 0.17
N ASN A 383 -0.77 7.17 1.48
CA ASN A 383 -0.39 6.14 2.46
C ASN A 383 -1.52 5.15 2.77
N ASP A 384 -2.73 5.40 2.29
CA ASP A 384 -3.90 4.55 2.48
C ASP A 384 -4.20 3.72 1.22
N ALA A 385 -3.49 3.95 0.11
CA ALA A 385 -3.83 3.42 -1.20
C ALA A 385 -2.85 2.32 -1.67
N LEU A 386 -3.36 1.12 -1.88
CA LEU A 386 -2.74 0.16 -2.80
C LEU A 386 -3.24 0.47 -4.21
N THR A 387 -2.32 0.64 -5.16
CA THR A 387 -2.63 1.05 -6.54
C THR A 387 -2.28 -0.02 -7.55
N PHE A 388 -3.07 -0.11 -8.61
CA PHE A 388 -2.87 -1.01 -9.73
C PHE A 388 -3.57 -0.44 -10.97
N ILE A 389 -3.11 -0.83 -12.16
CA ILE A 389 -3.81 -0.49 -13.42
C ILE A 389 -4.99 -1.44 -13.61
N ASP A 390 -4.70 -2.73 -13.56
CA ASP A 390 -5.64 -3.83 -13.60
C ASP A 390 -5.41 -4.79 -12.44
N ASN A 391 -6.43 -5.59 -12.12
CA ASN A 391 -6.34 -6.71 -11.21
C ASN A 391 -6.90 -7.97 -11.89
N HIS A 392 -6.95 -9.08 -11.16
CA HIS A 392 -7.42 -10.34 -11.70
C HIS A 392 -8.93 -10.33 -12.06
N ASP A 393 -9.76 -9.52 -11.41
CA ASP A 393 -11.19 -9.39 -11.74
C ASP A 393 -11.41 -8.51 -12.98
N ASN A 394 -10.97 -7.25 -12.91
CA ASN A 394 -11.34 -6.23 -13.88
C ASN A 394 -10.66 -6.41 -15.23
N GLN A 395 -9.53 -7.14 -15.31
CA GLN A 395 -8.96 -7.53 -16.59
C GLN A 395 -9.85 -8.49 -17.38
N ARG A 396 -10.79 -9.16 -16.69
CA ARG A 396 -11.81 -10.06 -17.25
C ARG A 396 -13.19 -9.39 -17.35
N GLY A 397 -13.33 -8.13 -16.94
CA GLY A 397 -14.63 -7.45 -16.86
C GLY A 397 -15.46 -7.83 -15.62
N HIS A 398 -14.89 -8.58 -14.67
CA HIS A 398 -15.51 -8.83 -13.36
C HIS A 398 -15.18 -7.66 -12.41
N GLY A 399 -16.02 -7.43 -11.40
CA GLY A 399 -15.85 -6.31 -10.47
C GLY A 399 -16.17 -4.95 -11.13
N ALA A 400 -15.39 -3.92 -10.84
CA ALA A 400 -15.60 -2.58 -11.40
C ALA A 400 -14.43 -2.07 -12.25
N GLY A 401 -14.71 -1.03 -13.04
CA GLY A 401 -13.72 -0.34 -13.87
C GLY A 401 -14.01 -0.41 -15.38
N GLY A 402 -14.84 -1.33 -15.85
CA GLY A 402 -15.19 -1.40 -17.28
C GLY A 402 -13.96 -1.51 -18.19
N ASN A 403 -13.76 -0.54 -19.09
CA ASN A 403 -12.66 -0.45 -20.08
C ASN A 403 -11.27 -0.21 -19.44
N ILE A 404 -10.81 -1.12 -18.59
CA ILE A 404 -9.48 -1.09 -17.98
C ILE A 404 -8.41 -1.54 -18.98
N LEU A 405 -7.24 -0.89 -18.94
CA LEU A 405 -6.06 -1.33 -19.70
C LEU A 405 -5.51 -2.63 -19.15
N THR A 406 -5.25 -3.59 -20.04
CA THR A 406 -4.64 -4.88 -19.69
C THR A 406 -3.48 -5.20 -20.62
N TYR A 407 -2.81 -6.34 -20.41
CA TYR A 407 -1.80 -6.86 -21.34
C TYR A 407 -2.29 -6.95 -22.80
N LYS A 408 -3.61 -7.08 -23.02
CA LYS A 408 -4.23 -7.14 -24.37
C LYS A 408 -4.14 -5.81 -25.12
N GLN A 409 -3.87 -4.70 -24.43
CA GLN A 409 -3.57 -3.38 -25.01
C GLN A 409 -2.16 -2.93 -24.61
N ALA A 410 -1.16 -3.74 -24.96
CA ALA A 410 0.20 -3.66 -24.43
C ALA A 410 0.85 -2.26 -24.48
N ARG A 411 0.68 -1.50 -25.56
CA ARG A 411 1.33 -0.18 -25.71
C ARG A 411 0.83 0.86 -24.69
N PRO A 412 -0.47 1.20 -24.61
CA PRO A 412 -0.98 2.09 -23.56
C PRO A 412 -0.89 1.48 -22.16
N TYR A 413 -1.01 0.15 -22.02
CA TYR A 413 -0.86 -0.52 -20.72
C TYR A 413 0.53 -0.31 -20.10
N LYS A 414 1.59 -0.50 -20.88
CA LYS A 414 2.96 -0.20 -20.46
C LYS A 414 3.13 1.28 -20.10
N GLY A 415 2.51 2.20 -20.85
CA GLY A 415 2.50 3.63 -20.54
C GLY A 415 1.87 3.94 -19.17
N ALA A 416 0.69 3.38 -18.90
CA ALA A 416 -0.01 3.56 -17.63
C ALA A 416 0.80 2.99 -16.44
N ILE A 417 1.40 1.80 -16.60
CA ILE A 417 2.29 1.20 -15.58
C ILE A 417 3.53 2.08 -15.36
N ALA A 418 4.15 2.58 -16.43
CA ALA A 418 5.32 3.46 -16.29
C ALA A 418 4.97 4.75 -15.54
N PHE A 419 3.79 5.34 -15.79
CA PHE A 419 3.31 6.48 -15.01
C PHE A 419 3.10 6.12 -13.53
N MET A 420 2.41 5.00 -13.25
CA MET A 420 2.19 4.50 -11.89
C MET A 420 3.51 4.31 -11.13
N LEU A 421 4.52 3.74 -11.76
CA LEU A 421 5.80 3.46 -11.12
C LEU A 421 6.67 4.71 -10.99
N ALA A 422 6.60 5.65 -11.94
CA ALA A 422 7.33 6.91 -11.85
C ALA A 422 6.74 7.88 -10.81
N HIS A 423 5.41 7.93 -10.68
CA HIS A 423 4.69 8.85 -9.80
C HIS A 423 4.78 8.42 -8.31
N PRO A 424 5.01 9.32 -7.34
CA PRO A 424 5.24 8.93 -5.93
C PRO A 424 4.00 8.39 -5.19
N TYR A 425 2.79 8.55 -5.75
CA TYR A 425 1.54 8.16 -5.12
C TYR A 425 1.40 6.64 -4.92
N GLY A 426 0.89 6.24 -3.75
CA GLY A 426 0.43 4.89 -3.44
C GLY A 426 1.51 3.81 -3.33
N PHE A 427 1.05 2.60 -3.06
CA PHE A 427 1.84 1.37 -3.09
C PHE A 427 1.47 0.55 -4.34
N PRO A 428 2.31 0.55 -5.39
CA PRO A 428 1.98 -0.12 -6.63
C PRO A 428 2.01 -1.65 -6.51
N GLN A 429 0.97 -2.26 -7.03
CA GLN A 429 0.87 -3.68 -7.33
C GLN A 429 0.80 -3.86 -8.86
N LEU A 430 1.64 -4.74 -9.39
CA LEU A 430 1.64 -5.15 -10.79
C LEU A 430 0.87 -6.45 -10.94
N MET A 431 0.03 -6.56 -11.96
CA MET A 431 -0.57 -7.83 -12.33
C MET A 431 0.46 -8.72 -13.05
N SER A 432 0.40 -10.03 -12.82
CA SER A 432 1.07 -11.03 -13.65
C SER A 432 0.08 -12.14 -13.99
N SER A 433 -0.36 -12.16 -15.24
CA SER A 433 -1.51 -12.93 -15.71
C SER A 433 -1.11 -14.24 -16.39
N PHE A 434 -2.09 -15.12 -16.58
CA PHE A 434 -2.09 -16.09 -17.67
C PHE A 434 -2.98 -15.59 -18.82
N ALA A 435 -2.70 -16.06 -20.04
CA ALA A 435 -3.44 -15.67 -21.22
C ALA A 435 -4.82 -16.33 -21.23
N PHE A 436 -5.86 -15.54 -21.52
CA PHE A 436 -7.23 -16.04 -21.58
C PHE A 436 -8.05 -15.35 -22.68
N HIS A 437 -9.00 -16.10 -23.23
CA HIS A 437 -10.05 -15.58 -24.13
C HIS A 437 -11.41 -15.58 -23.46
N ASP A 438 -11.72 -16.66 -22.74
CA ASP A 438 -12.89 -16.80 -21.88
C ASP A 438 -12.59 -16.17 -20.49
N THR A 439 -13.50 -15.34 -20.00
CA THR A 439 -13.40 -14.63 -18.72
C THR A 439 -13.51 -15.59 -17.53
N GLU A 440 -14.12 -16.76 -17.72
CA GLU A 440 -14.29 -17.77 -16.69
C GLU A 440 -13.10 -18.74 -16.60
N ALA A 441 -12.21 -18.74 -17.60
CA ALA A 441 -11.17 -19.74 -17.74
C ALA A 441 -10.20 -19.80 -16.56
N GLY A 442 -9.91 -21.02 -16.10
CA GLY A 442 -8.84 -21.30 -15.16
C GLY A 442 -7.44 -21.10 -15.78
N PRO A 443 -6.38 -21.23 -14.96
CA PRO A 443 -5.00 -21.16 -15.44
C PRO A 443 -4.65 -22.33 -16.38
N PRO A 444 -3.51 -22.26 -17.11
CA PRO A 444 -2.98 -23.38 -17.87
C PRO A 444 -2.90 -24.65 -17.02
N MET A 445 -3.54 -25.73 -17.47
CA MET A 445 -3.64 -26.97 -16.71
C MET A 445 -3.55 -28.21 -17.60
N ASP A 446 -3.12 -29.33 -17.01
CA ASP A 446 -3.11 -30.64 -17.66
C ASP A 446 -4.52 -31.28 -17.68
N ARG A 447 -4.62 -32.48 -18.27
CA ARG A 447 -5.90 -33.20 -18.36
C ARG A 447 -6.49 -33.61 -17.01
N SER A 448 -5.68 -33.60 -15.95
CA SER A 448 -6.11 -33.91 -14.59
C SER A 448 -6.44 -32.65 -13.79
N GLY A 449 -6.41 -31.47 -14.41
CA GLY A 449 -6.69 -30.18 -13.78
C GLY A 449 -5.53 -29.65 -12.92
N ASN A 450 -4.32 -30.22 -13.01
CA ASN A 450 -3.15 -29.70 -12.32
C ASN A 450 -2.57 -28.50 -13.07
N ILE A 451 -2.13 -27.48 -12.35
CA ILE A 451 -1.56 -26.27 -12.96
C ILE A 451 -0.22 -26.59 -13.63
N ILE A 452 -0.10 -26.21 -14.90
CA ILE A 452 1.13 -26.26 -15.69
C ILE A 452 2.02 -25.08 -15.27
N SER A 453 3.22 -25.38 -14.78
CA SER A 453 4.19 -24.36 -14.35
C SER A 453 4.56 -23.40 -15.49
N PRO A 454 4.83 -22.12 -15.20
CA PRO A 454 5.44 -21.20 -16.16
C PRO A 454 6.82 -21.70 -16.62
N ALA A 455 7.00 -21.84 -17.94
CA ALA A 455 8.32 -22.02 -18.52
C ALA A 455 9.01 -20.66 -18.69
N ILE A 456 10.34 -20.61 -18.58
CA ILE A 456 11.11 -19.40 -18.91
C ILE A 456 11.86 -19.63 -20.22
N ASN A 457 11.58 -18.79 -21.19
CA ASN A 457 12.19 -18.83 -22.52
C ASN A 457 13.59 -18.19 -22.48
N SER A 458 14.39 -18.40 -23.52
CA SER A 458 15.77 -17.86 -23.62
C SER A 458 15.85 -16.33 -23.62
N ASP A 459 14.78 -15.65 -24.00
CA ASP A 459 14.63 -14.18 -23.96
C ASP A 459 14.08 -13.66 -22.63
N ASN A 460 13.96 -14.53 -21.61
CA ASN A 460 13.38 -14.29 -20.29
C ASN A 460 11.85 -14.06 -20.26
N THR A 461 11.15 -14.22 -21.38
CA THR A 461 9.68 -14.27 -21.39
C THR A 461 9.17 -15.58 -20.81
N CYS A 462 7.86 -15.67 -20.56
CA CYS A 462 7.24 -16.90 -20.10
C CYS A 462 6.62 -17.69 -21.25
N GLY A 463 6.66 -19.02 -21.12
CA GLY A 463 5.94 -19.97 -21.95
C GLY A 463 4.71 -20.55 -21.24
N ASN A 464 4.14 -21.62 -21.78
CA ASN A 464 3.00 -22.36 -21.22
C ASN A 464 1.72 -21.53 -20.97
N GLY A 465 1.53 -20.45 -21.72
CA GLY A 465 0.33 -19.60 -21.62
C GLY A 465 0.40 -18.54 -20.52
N TRP A 466 1.55 -18.32 -19.90
CA TRP A 466 1.75 -17.28 -18.89
C TRP A 466 2.21 -15.97 -19.54
N VAL A 467 1.57 -14.84 -19.20
CA VAL A 467 1.85 -13.52 -19.79
C VAL A 467 3.09 -12.88 -19.18
N CYS A 468 3.24 -12.99 -17.85
CA CYS A 468 4.39 -12.50 -17.09
C CYS A 468 4.74 -11.04 -17.38
N GLU A 469 3.77 -10.13 -17.20
CA GLU A 469 3.95 -8.69 -17.38
C GLU A 469 5.12 -8.17 -16.53
N HIS A 470 5.35 -8.72 -15.34
CA HIS A 470 6.48 -8.37 -14.47
C HIS A 470 7.87 -8.70 -15.07
N ARG A 471 7.93 -9.52 -16.14
CA ARG A 471 9.15 -9.82 -16.91
C ARG A 471 9.32 -8.95 -18.14
N TRP A 472 8.33 -8.13 -18.50
CA TRP A 472 8.47 -7.20 -19.61
C TRP A 472 9.50 -6.13 -19.25
N ARG A 473 10.43 -5.85 -20.18
CA ARG A 473 11.52 -4.90 -19.94
C ARG A 473 11.03 -3.56 -19.42
N GLN A 474 10.05 -3.00 -20.09
CA GLN A 474 9.46 -1.72 -19.75
C GLN A 474 8.91 -1.71 -18.32
N ILE A 475 8.45 -2.85 -17.79
CA ILE A 475 7.84 -2.96 -16.46
C ILE A 475 8.91 -3.17 -15.40
N TYR A 476 9.79 -4.17 -15.50
CA TYR A 476 10.82 -4.36 -14.46
C TYR A 476 11.83 -3.20 -14.42
N SER A 477 12.14 -2.58 -15.56
CA SER A 477 13.00 -1.39 -15.60
C SER A 477 12.35 -0.23 -14.84
N MET A 478 11.02 -0.12 -14.90
CA MET A 478 10.29 0.91 -14.14
C MET A 478 10.15 0.59 -12.65
N VAL A 479 10.20 -0.69 -12.26
CA VAL A 479 10.36 -1.08 -10.85
C VAL A 479 11.72 -0.60 -10.34
N VAL A 480 12.79 -0.80 -11.10
CA VAL A 480 14.13 -0.27 -10.78
C VAL A 480 14.13 1.25 -10.76
N PHE A 481 13.49 1.92 -11.73
CA PHE A 481 13.30 3.38 -11.71
C PHE A 481 12.67 3.86 -10.40
N ARG A 482 11.57 3.23 -9.96
CA ARG A 482 10.87 3.59 -8.72
C ARG A 482 11.77 3.40 -7.50
N ASN A 483 12.50 2.29 -7.44
CA ASN A 483 13.46 2.00 -6.37
C ASN A 483 14.58 3.04 -6.31
N VAL A 484 15.14 3.43 -7.46
CA VAL A 484 16.15 4.49 -7.57
C VAL A 484 15.58 5.84 -7.15
N ALA A 485 14.36 6.17 -7.59
CA ALA A 485 13.70 7.41 -7.23
C ALA A 485 13.38 7.52 -5.73
N GLY A 486 13.04 6.40 -5.08
CA GLY A 486 12.73 6.34 -3.65
C GLY A 486 11.68 7.39 -3.26
N ASN A 487 11.99 8.21 -2.27
CA ASN A 487 11.11 9.27 -1.77
C ASN A 487 11.30 10.63 -2.46
N ALA A 488 12.11 10.73 -3.53
CA ALA A 488 12.34 12.01 -4.20
C ALA A 488 10.99 12.61 -4.68
N PRO A 489 10.73 13.91 -4.52
CA PRO A 489 9.47 14.50 -4.97
C PRO A 489 9.39 14.52 -6.50
N MET A 490 8.16 14.54 -7.02
CA MET A 490 7.90 14.88 -8.42
C MET A 490 8.08 16.39 -8.60
N THR A 491 8.90 16.80 -9.56
CA THR A 491 9.16 18.21 -9.87
C THR A 491 9.33 18.41 -11.38
N ASN A 492 9.40 19.66 -11.83
CA ASN A 492 9.60 20.02 -13.24
C ASN A 492 8.61 19.33 -14.18
N TRP A 493 7.33 19.39 -13.82
CA TRP A 493 6.26 18.99 -14.72
C TRP A 493 6.31 19.84 -15.99
N TRP A 494 6.19 19.18 -17.13
CA TRP A 494 6.03 19.78 -18.44
C TRP A 494 4.91 19.06 -19.17
N ASP A 495 4.08 19.82 -19.89
CA ASP A 495 3.14 19.30 -20.86
C ASP A 495 3.04 20.23 -22.06
N ASN A 496 2.56 19.71 -23.18
CA ASN A 496 2.36 20.47 -24.41
C ASN A 496 0.93 21.05 -24.54
N GLY A 497 0.14 21.07 -23.47
CA GLY A 497 -1.28 21.37 -23.54
C GLY A 497 -2.15 20.26 -24.17
N SER A 498 -1.60 19.05 -24.39
CA SER A 498 -2.31 17.88 -24.92
C SER A 498 -1.87 16.57 -24.24
N ASN A 499 -1.31 15.60 -25.00
CA ASN A 499 -0.98 14.25 -24.55
C ASN A 499 0.53 13.97 -24.56
N GLN A 500 1.35 15.01 -24.57
CA GLN A 500 2.78 14.89 -24.27
C GLN A 500 3.01 15.49 -22.88
N ILE A 501 3.57 14.67 -22.00
CA ILE A 501 3.90 15.07 -20.63
C ILE A 501 5.30 14.57 -20.27
N ALA A 502 5.96 15.27 -19.36
CA ALA A 502 7.23 14.84 -18.78
C ALA A 502 7.37 15.38 -17.36
N PHE A 503 8.11 14.67 -16.52
CA PHE A 503 8.45 15.13 -15.18
C PHE A 503 9.69 14.41 -14.66
N CYS A 504 10.31 14.96 -13.62
CA CYS A 504 11.43 14.34 -12.94
C CYS A 504 11.09 13.96 -11.50
N ARG A 505 11.70 12.88 -11.02
CA ARG A 505 11.87 12.57 -9.60
C ARG A 505 13.19 13.21 -9.19
N GLN A 506 13.12 14.33 -8.46
CA GLN A 506 14.20 15.31 -8.28
C GLN A 506 15.58 14.65 -8.05
N GLY A 507 16.53 14.86 -8.97
CA GLY A 507 17.89 14.34 -8.85
C GLY A 507 18.06 12.83 -9.04
N ARG A 508 16.99 12.09 -9.34
CA ARG A 508 17.00 10.61 -9.34
C ARG A 508 16.53 9.99 -10.65
N GLY A 509 15.50 10.53 -11.29
CA GLY A 509 14.96 9.99 -12.55
C GLY A 509 14.16 11.00 -13.33
N PHE A 510 14.02 10.77 -14.64
CA PHE A 510 13.22 11.56 -15.56
C PHE A 510 12.42 10.62 -16.48
N ILE A 511 11.18 11.00 -16.76
CA ILE A 511 10.30 10.26 -17.66
C ILE A 511 9.52 11.20 -18.57
N ALA A 512 9.29 10.79 -19.81
CA ALA A 512 8.46 11.50 -20.77
C ALA A 512 7.52 10.53 -21.48
N PHE A 513 6.34 11.02 -21.86
CA PHE A 513 5.28 10.29 -22.55
C PHE A 513 4.85 11.04 -23.80
N ASN A 514 4.54 10.31 -24.86
CA ASN A 514 3.92 10.86 -26.06
C ASN A 514 2.73 10.00 -26.47
N ASN A 515 1.53 10.45 -26.09
CA ASN A 515 0.26 9.85 -26.52
C ASN A 515 -0.49 10.76 -27.52
N ASP A 516 0.19 11.73 -28.14
CA ASP A 516 -0.33 12.48 -29.29
C ASP A 516 -0.10 11.70 -30.61
N SER A 517 -0.60 12.23 -31.73
CA SER A 517 -0.37 11.66 -33.09
C SER A 517 0.89 12.20 -33.77
N TRP A 518 1.60 13.16 -33.17
CA TRP A 518 2.85 13.73 -33.66
C TRP A 518 4.01 13.50 -32.70
N ASN A 519 5.24 13.67 -33.19
CA ASN A 519 6.45 13.39 -32.43
C ASN A 519 6.66 14.39 -31.29
N LEU A 520 7.12 13.89 -30.14
CA LEU A 520 7.74 14.69 -29.08
C LEU A 520 9.20 14.90 -29.48
N ASN A 521 9.64 16.16 -29.55
CA ASN A 521 11.05 16.53 -29.73
C ASN A 521 11.29 17.88 -29.04
N GLN A 522 11.74 17.85 -27.78
CA GLN A 522 11.81 19.04 -26.93
C GLN A 522 13.08 19.04 -26.07
N ASN A 523 13.63 20.23 -25.81
CA ASN A 523 14.74 20.41 -24.86
C ASN A 523 14.20 20.61 -23.43
N LEU A 524 14.15 19.54 -22.64
CA LEU A 524 13.45 19.52 -21.34
C LEU A 524 14.44 19.50 -20.16
N GLN A 525 14.04 20.10 -19.05
CA GLN A 525 14.77 20.01 -17.77
C GLN A 525 14.55 18.61 -17.17
N THR A 526 15.61 17.82 -17.09
CA THR A 526 15.55 16.44 -16.59
C THR A 526 15.77 16.34 -15.08
N CYS A 527 16.32 17.39 -14.46
CA CYS A 527 16.74 17.42 -13.06
C CYS A 527 17.83 16.39 -12.73
N LEU A 528 18.46 15.79 -13.74
CA LEU A 528 19.52 14.82 -13.58
C LEU A 528 20.89 15.52 -13.68
N PRO A 529 21.92 14.96 -13.02
CA PRO A 529 23.29 15.39 -13.24
C PRO A 529 23.70 15.21 -14.71
N ALA A 530 24.63 16.04 -15.18
CA ALA A 530 25.22 15.89 -16.50
C ALA A 530 25.80 14.48 -16.71
N GLY A 531 25.68 13.99 -17.93
CA GLY A 531 26.18 12.67 -18.31
C GLY A 531 25.32 12.01 -19.37
N THR A 532 25.67 10.76 -19.66
CA THR A 532 24.97 9.94 -20.65
C THR A 532 24.13 8.87 -19.95
N TYR A 533 22.89 8.73 -20.41
CA TYR A 533 21.91 7.82 -19.84
C TYR A 533 21.32 6.92 -20.94
N CYS A 534 21.14 5.66 -20.63
CA CYS A 534 20.39 4.71 -21.43
C CYS A 534 18.91 4.80 -21.08
N ASP A 535 18.07 4.89 -22.10
CA ASP A 535 16.62 4.75 -21.96
C ASP A 535 16.29 3.29 -21.60
N VAL A 536 15.78 3.11 -20.39
CA VAL A 536 15.49 1.78 -19.84
C VAL A 536 14.22 1.15 -20.43
N ILE A 537 13.45 1.91 -21.21
CA ILE A 537 12.26 1.45 -21.92
C ILE A 537 12.65 0.78 -23.23
N SER A 538 13.39 1.47 -24.10
CA SER A 538 13.81 0.93 -25.40
C SER A 538 14.96 -0.08 -25.30
N GLY A 539 15.75 -0.07 -24.22
CA GLY A 539 16.86 -1.00 -24.05
C GLY A 539 17.42 -1.05 -22.63
N GLN A 540 18.69 -1.40 -22.54
CA GLN A 540 19.44 -1.57 -21.29
C GLN A 540 20.87 -1.06 -21.48
N ARG A 541 21.56 -0.80 -20.36
CA ARG A 541 23.01 -0.61 -20.36
C ARG A 541 23.72 -1.92 -20.68
N ASN A 542 24.67 -1.87 -21.61
CA ASN A 542 25.62 -2.94 -21.90
C ASN A 542 27.04 -2.36 -21.88
N GLY A 543 27.74 -2.52 -20.75
CA GLY A 543 29.02 -1.86 -20.50
C GLY A 543 28.88 -0.33 -20.53
N ASN A 544 29.58 0.32 -21.46
CA ASN A 544 29.51 1.79 -21.66
C ASN A 544 28.57 2.20 -22.80
N ASN A 545 27.76 1.26 -23.31
CA ASN A 545 26.82 1.49 -24.40
C ASN A 545 25.37 1.25 -23.95
N CYS A 546 24.43 1.76 -24.74
CA CYS A 546 23.00 1.48 -24.60
C CYS A 546 22.55 0.59 -25.74
N THR A 547 21.78 -0.46 -25.45
CA THR A 547 21.16 -1.29 -26.50
C THR A 547 19.96 -0.62 -27.15
N GLY A 548 19.37 0.38 -26.47
CA GLY A 548 18.29 1.23 -26.96
C GLY A 548 18.73 2.68 -27.15
N LYS A 549 17.80 3.61 -26.94
CA LYS A 549 18.06 5.05 -27.05
C LYS A 549 19.06 5.52 -25.97
N ARG A 550 19.81 6.55 -26.32
CA ARG A 550 20.83 7.18 -25.48
C ARG A 550 20.53 8.68 -25.36
N ILE A 551 20.54 9.19 -24.13
CA ILE A 551 20.23 10.58 -23.81
C ILE A 551 21.43 11.23 -23.13
N THR A 552 21.83 12.39 -23.64
CA THR A 552 22.90 13.20 -23.03
C THR A 552 22.26 14.37 -22.28
N VAL A 553 22.52 14.43 -20.98
CA VAL A 553 22.10 15.53 -20.10
C VAL A 553 23.25 16.51 -19.98
N GLY A 554 22.97 17.79 -20.26
CA GLY A 554 23.94 18.89 -20.16
C GLY A 554 24.21 19.31 -18.72
N ASN A 555 25.18 20.22 -18.54
CA ASN A 555 25.53 20.79 -17.23
C ASN A 555 24.40 21.60 -16.58
N ASP A 556 23.45 22.07 -17.37
CA ASP A 556 22.24 22.76 -16.94
C ASP A 556 21.08 21.80 -16.59
N GLY A 557 21.33 20.48 -16.66
CA GLY A 557 20.33 19.44 -16.40
C GLY A 557 19.35 19.21 -17.56
N ARG A 558 19.52 19.89 -18.69
CA ARG A 558 18.60 19.75 -19.83
C ARG A 558 19.06 18.68 -20.82
N ALA A 559 18.09 18.09 -21.54
CA ALA A 559 18.35 17.13 -22.60
C ALA A 559 17.32 17.26 -23.74
N ILE A 560 17.73 16.91 -24.95
CA ILE A 560 16.81 16.71 -26.07
C ILE A 560 16.10 15.38 -25.87
N ILE A 561 14.79 15.45 -25.64
CA ILE A 561 13.92 14.31 -25.45
C ILE A 561 13.13 14.08 -26.73
N SER A 562 13.23 12.88 -27.29
CA SER A 562 12.48 12.49 -28.49
C SER A 562 11.77 11.15 -28.34
N VAL A 563 10.44 11.20 -28.48
CA VAL A 563 9.54 10.03 -28.46
C VAL A 563 8.63 10.14 -29.67
N GLY A 564 8.77 9.23 -30.63
CA GLY A 564 7.97 9.23 -31.85
C GLY A 564 6.52 8.82 -31.57
N SER A 565 5.56 9.38 -32.30
CA SER A 565 4.15 8.97 -32.15
C SER A 565 3.90 7.53 -32.57
N ASN A 566 4.77 6.98 -33.41
CA ASN A 566 4.75 5.59 -33.90
C ASN A 566 5.80 4.68 -33.23
N ASP A 567 6.51 5.17 -32.20
CA ASP A 567 7.42 4.33 -31.44
C ASP A 567 6.67 3.17 -30.78
N TYR A 568 7.32 2.00 -30.71
CA TYR A 568 6.75 0.79 -30.12
C TYR A 568 6.24 1.02 -28.68
N ASP A 569 7.00 1.79 -27.90
CA ASP A 569 6.61 2.29 -26.60
C ASP A 569 6.36 3.79 -26.66
N MET A 570 5.32 4.27 -25.95
CA MET A 570 4.94 5.69 -25.93
C MET A 570 5.66 6.51 -24.87
N MET A 571 6.70 5.93 -24.25
CA MET A 571 7.43 6.58 -23.16
C MET A 571 8.93 6.36 -23.26
N LEU A 572 9.68 7.21 -22.57
CA LEU A 572 11.12 7.14 -22.39
C LEU A 572 11.44 7.41 -20.91
N ALA A 573 12.34 6.64 -20.31
CA ALA A 573 12.72 6.82 -18.92
C ALA A 573 14.24 6.67 -18.72
N ILE A 574 14.82 7.56 -17.93
CA ILE A 574 16.25 7.57 -17.56
C ILE A 574 16.41 7.84 -16.05
N HIS A 575 17.45 7.28 -15.42
CA HIS A 575 17.68 7.46 -13.98
C HIS A 575 19.15 7.37 -13.58
N VAL A 576 19.49 7.79 -12.37
CA VAL A 576 20.89 7.79 -11.86
C VAL A 576 21.44 6.39 -11.51
N GLY A 577 20.57 5.38 -11.41
CA GLY A 577 20.96 4.00 -11.15
C GLY A 577 21.80 3.36 -12.25
N SER A 578 22.51 2.29 -11.90
CA SER A 578 23.51 1.62 -12.75
C SER A 578 22.96 1.07 -14.07
N GLU A 579 21.67 0.73 -14.15
CA GLU A 579 21.03 0.25 -15.38
C GLU A 579 20.82 1.34 -16.44
N SER A 580 20.94 2.63 -16.08
CA SER A 580 20.68 3.75 -16.98
C SER A 580 21.89 4.68 -17.13
N ARG A 581 22.49 5.18 -16.05
CA ARG A 581 23.63 6.12 -16.16
C ARG A 581 24.91 5.41 -16.56
N ILE A 582 25.56 5.84 -17.64
CA ILE A 582 26.86 5.32 -18.10
C ILE A 582 28.00 5.93 -17.27
#